data_AF-A0A7S2DQR6-F1
#
_entry.id   AF-A0A7S2DQR6-F1
#
_cell.length_a   1.000
_cell.length_b   1.000
_cell.length_c   1.000
_cell.angle_alpha   90.00
_cell.angle_beta   90.00
_cell.angle_gamma   90.00
#
_symmetry.space_group_name_H-M   'P 1'
#
loop_
_entity.id
_entity.type
_entity.pdbx_description
1 polymer ?
#
loop_
_entity_poly.entity_id
_entity_poly.type
_entity_poly.pdbx_seq_one_letter_code
_entity_poly.pdbx_strand_id
1 'polypeptide(L)'
;EPVLVGGPDPELERVRRVLCLAPQVLGVDLEKKIAALSDVIGLEGQLLAKYTAAFPCILTYSVEGNLRPKVAWLSEALEMTSQDILAACVKTPTVLGCSLEARLRPRFAAMEAHGIQPTLRRLMTTSSMKSDTFETWL
;
A
#
# COMPACT_ATOMS: atom_id res chain seq x y z
N GLU A 1 -11.62 -46.33 5.93
CA GLU A 1 -10.58 -45.28 6.02
C GLU A 1 -11.10 -44.02 5.36
N PRO A 2 -11.08 -42.83 5.99
CA PRO A 2 -11.37 -41.60 5.27
C PRO A 2 -10.07 -41.06 4.69
N VAL A 3 -10.06 -40.90 3.37
CA VAL A 3 -9.02 -40.19 2.63
C VAL A 3 -8.97 -38.76 3.19
N LEU A 4 -7.89 -38.45 3.90
CA LEU A 4 -7.55 -37.07 4.24
C LEU A 4 -7.23 -36.36 2.92
N VAL A 5 -8.25 -35.78 2.31
CA VAL A 5 -8.06 -34.73 1.31
C VAL A 5 -7.44 -33.57 2.08
N GLY A 6 -6.11 -33.54 2.14
CA GLY A 6 -5.37 -32.38 2.60
C GLY A 6 -5.94 -31.18 1.85
N GLY A 7 -6.47 -30.21 2.58
CA GLY A 7 -6.92 -28.95 1.99
C GLY A 7 -5.82 -28.36 1.10
N PRO A 8 -6.17 -27.50 0.13
CA PRO A 8 -5.18 -26.93 -0.77
C PRO A 8 -4.02 -26.35 0.03
N ASP A 9 -2.80 -26.68 -0.39
CA ASP A 9 -1.58 -26.23 0.27
C ASP A 9 -1.64 -24.71 0.49
N PRO A 10 -1.49 -24.23 1.73
CA PRO A 10 -1.70 -22.83 2.07
C PRO A 10 -0.64 -21.92 1.44
N GLU A 11 0.54 -22.42 1.08
CA GLU A 11 1.54 -21.68 0.31
C GLU A 11 1.15 -21.63 -1.17
N LEU A 12 0.67 -22.74 -1.74
CA LEU A 12 0.19 -22.78 -3.12
C LEU A 12 -0.97 -21.80 -3.34
N GLU A 13 -1.92 -21.70 -2.40
CA GLU A 13 -3.04 -20.76 -2.54
C GLU A 13 -2.59 -19.30 -2.45
N ARG A 14 -1.53 -19.00 -1.66
CA ARG A 14 -0.93 -17.66 -1.63
C ARG A 14 -0.28 -17.30 -2.96
N VAL A 15 0.51 -18.22 -3.52
CA VAL A 15 1.13 -18.05 -4.84
C VAL A 15 0.04 -17.85 -5.90
N ARG A 16 -1.01 -18.69 -5.89
CA ARG A 16 -2.15 -18.57 -6.80
C ARG A 16 -2.81 -17.20 -6.70
N ARG A 17 -3.06 -16.71 -5.48
CA ARG A 17 -3.66 -15.39 -5.23
C ARG A 17 -2.81 -14.25 -5.78
N VAL A 18 -1.49 -14.31 -5.59
CA VAL A 18 -0.55 -13.31 -6.13
C VAL A 18 -0.60 -13.32 -7.67
N LEU A 19 -0.53 -14.50 -8.29
CA LEU A 19 -0.58 -14.65 -9.74
C LEU A 19 -1.91 -14.19 -10.36
N CYS A 20 -3.04 -14.45 -9.69
CA CYS A 20 -4.35 -14.01 -10.16
C CYS A 20 -4.56 -12.49 -10.03
N LEU A 21 -4.07 -11.87 -8.95
CA LEU A 21 -4.28 -10.43 -8.69
C LEU A 21 -3.24 -9.55 -9.39
N ALA A 22 -2.08 -10.11 -9.71
CA ALA A 22 -0.95 -9.39 -10.24
C ALA A 22 -0.20 -10.23 -11.30
N PRO A 23 -0.83 -10.67 -12.40
CA PRO A 23 -0.18 -11.53 -13.40
C PRO A 23 1.09 -10.92 -14.02
N GLN A 24 1.20 -9.58 -14.01
CA GLN A 24 2.41 -8.85 -14.44
C GLN A 24 3.66 -9.20 -13.61
N VAL A 25 3.50 -9.81 -12.42
CA VAL A 25 4.64 -10.27 -11.61
C VAL A 25 5.46 -11.38 -12.31
N LEU A 26 4.86 -12.08 -13.28
CA LEU A 26 5.56 -13.10 -14.07
C LEU A 26 6.57 -12.50 -15.07
N GLY A 27 6.41 -11.23 -15.42
CA GLY A 27 7.28 -10.52 -16.37
C GLY A 27 8.32 -9.61 -15.72
N VAL A 28 8.35 -9.53 -14.39
CA VAL A 28 9.31 -8.70 -13.65
C VAL A 28 10.31 -9.56 -12.91
N ASP A 29 11.52 -9.04 -12.76
CA ASP A 29 12.53 -9.62 -11.89
C ASP A 29 12.06 -9.46 -10.42
N LEU A 30 11.43 -10.51 -9.91
CA LEU A 30 10.84 -10.54 -8.57
C LEU A 30 11.90 -10.33 -7.48
N GLU A 31 13.11 -10.87 -7.64
CA GLU A 31 14.19 -10.68 -6.68
C GLU A 31 14.58 -9.21 -6.59
N LYS A 32 14.83 -8.56 -7.73
CA LYS A 32 15.11 -7.11 -7.75
C LYS A 32 13.94 -6.29 -7.23
N LYS A 33 12.70 -6.69 -7.53
CA LYS A 33 11.50 -6.00 -7.06
C LYS A 33 11.35 -6.09 -5.55
N ILE A 34 11.55 -7.26 -4.98
CA ILE A 34 11.49 -7.52 -3.54
C ILE A 34 12.62 -6.78 -2.83
N ALA A 35 13.84 -6.79 -3.38
CA ALA A 35 14.97 -6.03 -2.83
C ALA A 35 14.70 -4.51 -2.84
N ALA A 36 14.19 -3.97 -3.96
CA ALA A 36 13.84 -2.55 -4.05
C ALA A 36 12.67 -2.17 -3.12
N LEU A 37 11.68 -3.05 -2.97
CA LEU A 37 10.62 -2.88 -1.99
C LEU A 37 11.20 -2.87 -0.57
N SER A 38 12.08 -3.82 -0.24
CA SER A 38 12.75 -3.91 1.05
C SER A 38 13.48 -2.61 1.40
N ASP A 39 14.21 -2.03 0.44
CA ASP A 39 14.91 -0.74 0.59
C ASP A 39 13.97 0.42 0.93
N VAL A 40 12.86 0.56 0.18
CA VAL A 40 11.90 1.66 0.40
C VAL A 40 11.13 1.49 1.71
N ILE A 41 10.82 0.25 2.05
CA ILE A 41 9.89 -0.10 3.12
C ILE A 41 10.61 -0.28 4.47
N GLY A 42 11.89 -0.67 4.44
CA GLY A 42 12.64 -1.06 5.64
C GLY A 42 12.10 -2.34 6.29
N LEU A 43 11.57 -3.27 5.49
CA LEU A 43 11.11 -4.59 5.96
C LEU A 43 11.77 -5.69 5.16
N GLU A 44 12.23 -6.72 5.87
CA GLU A 44 12.93 -7.87 5.31
C GLU A 44 12.25 -9.19 5.73
N GLY A 45 12.64 -10.28 5.05
CA GLY A 45 12.29 -11.64 5.42
C GLY A 45 10.78 -11.90 5.56
N GLN A 46 10.37 -12.51 6.66
CA GLN A 46 8.99 -12.94 6.89
C GLN A 46 7.99 -11.78 6.96
N LEU A 47 8.41 -10.59 7.41
CA LEU A 47 7.52 -9.44 7.46
C LEU A 47 7.17 -9.00 6.04
N LEU A 48 8.18 -8.83 5.18
CA LEU A 48 7.95 -8.47 3.78
C LEU A 48 7.09 -9.52 3.06
N ALA A 49 7.34 -10.81 3.30
CA ALA A 49 6.52 -11.90 2.75
C ALA A 49 5.06 -11.83 3.23
N LYS A 50 4.83 -11.53 4.52
CA LYS A 50 3.47 -11.34 5.07
C LYS A 50 2.75 -10.16 4.42
N TYR A 51 3.44 -9.04 4.23
CA TYR A 51 2.89 -7.83 3.61
C TYR A 51 2.55 -8.04 2.13
N THR A 52 3.47 -8.62 1.36
CA THR A 52 3.27 -8.92 -0.05
C THR A 52 2.18 -9.98 -0.27
N ALA A 53 2.06 -10.97 0.61
CA ALA A 53 0.96 -11.94 0.56
C ALA A 53 -0.41 -11.33 0.93
N ALA A 54 -0.44 -10.40 1.90
CA ALA A 54 -1.66 -9.70 2.29
C ALA A 54 -2.13 -8.70 1.22
N PHE A 55 -1.18 -8.05 0.55
CA PHE A 55 -1.45 -7.08 -0.50
C PHE A 55 -0.56 -7.30 -1.74
N PRO A 56 -0.88 -8.30 -2.59
CA PRO A 56 -0.05 -8.66 -3.75
C PRO A 56 0.12 -7.53 -4.77
N CYS A 57 -0.86 -6.64 -4.88
CA CYS A 57 -0.79 -5.52 -5.82
C CYS A 57 0.34 -4.53 -5.48
N ILE A 58 0.95 -4.58 -4.29
CA ILE A 58 2.16 -3.77 -4.01
C ILE A 58 3.29 -4.06 -5.00
N LEU A 59 3.37 -5.29 -5.51
CA LEU A 59 4.38 -5.72 -6.48
C LEU A 59 4.14 -5.10 -7.87
N THR A 60 2.95 -4.59 -8.14
CA THR A 60 2.59 -4.00 -9.44
C THR A 60 2.87 -2.51 -9.52
N TYR A 61 2.97 -1.82 -8.38
CA TYR A 61 3.30 -0.39 -8.36
C TYR A 61 4.78 -0.16 -8.65
N SER A 62 5.10 0.95 -9.32
CA SER A 62 6.49 1.38 -9.51
C SER A 62 7.13 1.71 -8.17
N VAL A 63 8.29 1.12 -7.86
CA VAL A 63 8.99 1.38 -6.59
C VAL A 63 9.49 2.82 -6.60
N GLU A 64 10.30 3.18 -7.60
CA GLU A 64 10.87 4.53 -7.74
C GLU A 64 9.83 5.58 -8.12
N GLY A 65 8.87 5.24 -8.98
CA GLY A 65 7.90 6.19 -9.52
C GLY A 65 6.64 6.38 -8.68
N ASN A 66 6.36 5.49 -7.72
CA ASN A 66 5.12 5.56 -6.92
C ASN A 66 5.38 5.36 -5.42
N LEU A 67 5.98 4.21 -5.05
CA LEU A 67 6.08 3.84 -3.64
C LEU A 67 7.07 4.72 -2.88
N ARG A 68 8.30 4.89 -3.38
CA ARG A 68 9.34 5.73 -2.76
C ARG A 68 8.86 7.16 -2.49
N PRO A 69 8.36 7.93 -3.48
CA PRO A 69 7.94 9.31 -3.24
C PRO A 69 6.74 9.40 -2.29
N LYS A 70 5.81 8.44 -2.33
CA LYS A 70 4.65 8.43 -1.42
C LYS A 70 5.01 8.09 0.01
N VAL A 71 5.82 7.05 0.21
CA VAL A 71 6.23 6.63 1.56
C VAL A 71 7.08 7.72 2.19
N ALA A 72 8.03 8.31 1.44
CA ALA A 72 8.83 9.42 1.91
C ALA A 72 7.96 10.62 2.32
N TRP A 73 7.05 11.05 1.44
CA TRP A 73 6.16 12.18 1.74
C TRP A 73 5.22 11.90 2.92
N LEU A 74 4.61 10.71 3.02
CA LEU A 74 3.74 10.36 4.14
C LEU A 74 4.51 10.26 5.45
N SER A 75 5.75 9.78 5.41
CA SER A 75 6.62 9.66 6.59
C SER A 75 7.00 11.03 7.13
N GLU A 76 7.38 11.95 6.24
CA GLU A 76 7.70 13.33 6.59
C GLU A 76 6.47 14.11 7.05
N ALA A 77 5.36 14.04 6.30
CA ALA A 77 4.17 14.85 6.56
C ALA A 77 3.38 14.41 7.81
N LEU A 78 3.49 13.15 8.24
CA LEU A 78 2.76 12.62 9.38
C LEU A 78 3.68 12.21 10.54
N GLU A 79 4.99 12.39 10.41
CA GLU A 79 6.00 11.95 11.37
C GLU A 79 5.84 10.46 11.74
N MET A 80 5.57 9.63 10.73
CA MET A 80 5.33 8.19 10.88
C MET A 80 6.44 7.35 10.26
N THR A 81 6.64 6.14 10.77
CA THR A 81 7.58 5.19 10.17
C THR A 81 7.02 4.61 8.86
N SER A 82 7.90 4.22 7.93
CA SER A 82 7.50 3.50 6.71
C SER A 82 6.67 2.24 7.02
N GLN A 83 6.98 1.58 8.15
CA GLN A 83 6.28 0.38 8.60
C GLN A 83 4.82 0.68 8.97
N ASP A 84 4.57 1.76 9.72
CA ASP A 84 3.21 2.15 10.11
C ASP A 84 2.36 2.55 8.90
N ILE A 85 2.98 3.26 7.95
CA ILE A 85 2.35 3.64 6.69
C ILE A 85 1.90 2.40 5.93
N LEU A 86 2.75 1.37 5.84
CA LEU A 86 2.43 0.15 5.12
C LEU A 86 1.41 -0.72 5.85
N ALA A 87 1.49 -0.81 7.17
CA ALA A 87 0.47 -1.45 7.99
C ALA A 87 -0.92 -0.88 7.71
N ALA A 88 -1.00 0.44 7.53
CA ALA A 88 -2.23 1.11 7.14
C ALA A 88 -2.60 0.88 5.66
N CYS A 89 -1.63 0.87 4.75
CA CYS A 89 -1.85 0.58 3.34
C CYS A 89 -2.37 -0.84 3.10
N VAL A 90 -1.98 -1.83 3.90
CA VAL A 90 -2.57 -3.19 3.82
C VAL A 90 -4.06 -3.17 4.13
N LYS A 91 -4.48 -2.34 5.09
CA LYS A 91 -5.90 -2.19 5.45
C LYS A 91 -6.65 -1.38 4.38
N THR A 92 -5.99 -0.38 3.80
CA THR A 92 -6.59 0.54 2.82
C THR A 92 -5.65 0.75 1.63
N PRO A 93 -5.58 -0.22 0.70
CA PRO A 93 -4.60 -0.17 -0.40
C PRO A 93 -4.87 0.93 -1.43
N THR A 94 -6.07 1.53 -1.41
CA THR A 94 -6.48 2.60 -2.33
C THR A 94 -5.61 3.84 -2.22
N VAL A 95 -4.99 4.09 -1.06
CA VAL A 95 -4.13 5.27 -0.85
C VAL A 95 -2.88 5.23 -1.75
N LEU A 96 -2.34 4.03 -2.02
CA LEU A 96 -1.19 3.83 -2.91
C LEU A 96 -1.55 3.94 -4.40
N GLY A 97 -2.83 3.77 -4.73
CA GLY A 97 -3.37 3.97 -6.08
C GLY A 97 -3.80 5.41 -6.37
N CYS A 98 -3.97 6.25 -5.35
CA CYS A 98 -4.32 7.66 -5.53
C CYS A 98 -3.11 8.46 -6.05
N SER A 99 -3.32 9.55 -6.80
CA SER A 99 -2.22 10.44 -7.18
C SER A 99 -1.63 11.18 -5.98
N LEU A 100 -0.30 11.22 -5.84
CA LEU A 100 0.35 11.99 -4.77
C LEU A 100 0.08 13.49 -4.95
N GLU A 101 0.38 14.01 -6.16
CA GLU A 101 0.27 15.43 -6.48
C GLU A 101 -1.18 15.91 -6.64
N ALA A 102 -2.04 15.12 -7.29
CA ALA A 102 -3.40 15.57 -7.61
C ALA A 102 -4.42 15.24 -6.51
N ARG A 103 -4.11 14.32 -5.57
CA ARG A 103 -5.05 13.92 -4.51
C ARG A 103 -4.51 14.10 -3.11
N LEU A 104 -3.38 13.49 -2.78
CA LEU A 104 -2.94 13.42 -1.38
C LEU A 104 -2.44 14.77 -0.86
N ARG A 105 -1.55 15.44 -1.59
CA ARG A 105 -0.99 16.74 -1.20
C ARG A 105 -2.06 17.85 -1.08
N PRO A 106 -2.97 18.06 -2.05
CA PRO A 106 -3.99 19.10 -1.94
C PRO A 106 -4.93 18.87 -0.75
N ARG A 107 -5.28 17.60 -0.47
CA ARG A 107 -6.17 17.26 0.66
C ARG A 107 -5.48 17.45 2.00
N PHE A 108 -4.19 17.14 2.09
CA PHE A 108 -3.38 17.43 3.27
C PHE A 108 -3.33 18.93 3.56
N ALA A 109 -2.95 19.73 2.57
CA ALA A 109 -2.88 21.18 2.71
C ALA A 109 -4.24 21.82 3.03
N ALA A 110 -5.32 21.32 2.41
CA ALA A 110 -6.67 21.80 2.71
C ALA A 110 -7.08 21.49 4.16
N MET A 111 -6.74 20.31 4.68
CA MET A 111 -6.98 19.98 6.09
C MET A 111 -6.24 20.93 7.03
N GLU A 112 -4.94 21.18 6.79
CA GLU A 112 -4.16 22.12 7.60
C GLU A 112 -4.72 23.55 7.54
N ALA A 113 -5.11 24.01 6.36
CA ALA A 113 -5.69 25.34 6.16
C ALA A 113 -7.00 25.55 6.94
N HIS A 114 -7.77 24.48 7.17
CA HIS A 114 -9.02 24.51 7.96
C HIS A 114 -8.79 24.16 9.44
N GLY A 115 -7.53 24.04 9.88
CA GLY A 115 -7.19 23.68 11.27
C GLY A 115 -7.47 22.21 11.62
N ILE A 116 -7.73 21.37 10.63
CA ILE A 116 -7.93 19.93 10.81
C ILE A 116 -6.56 19.26 10.78
N GLN A 117 -6.12 18.70 11.90
CA GLN A 117 -4.86 17.94 11.94
C GLN A 117 -4.91 16.77 10.93
N PRO A 118 -4.03 16.75 9.91
CA PRO A 118 -3.94 15.62 9.02
C PRO A 118 -3.47 14.39 9.79
N THR A 119 -4.13 13.26 9.56
CA THR A 119 -3.69 11.96 10.07
C THR A 119 -3.75 10.96 8.95
N LEU A 120 -2.98 9.87 9.04
CA LEU A 120 -3.04 8.81 8.04
C LEU A 120 -4.47 8.29 7.84
N ARG A 121 -5.23 8.15 8.93
CA ARG A 121 -6.64 7.74 8.88
C ARG A 121 -7.51 8.74 8.11
N ARG A 122 -7.36 10.05 8.36
CA ARG A 122 -8.11 11.09 7.63
C ARG A 122 -7.73 11.13 6.16
N LEU A 123 -6.45 11.04 5.82
CA LEU A 123 -6.00 10.95 4.43
C LEU A 123 -6.55 9.71 3.74
N MET A 124 -6.50 8.54 4.38
CA MET A 124 -7.07 7.32 3.79
C MET A 124 -8.57 7.47 3.53
N THR A 125 -9.32 8.01 4.50
CA THR A 125 -10.76 8.21 4.37
C THR A 125 -11.10 9.22 3.28
N THR A 126 -10.38 10.33 3.22
CA THR A 126 -10.63 11.41 2.24
C THR A 126 -10.09 11.05 0.86
N SER A 127 -9.04 10.25 0.74
CA SER A 127 -8.41 9.90 -0.53
C SER A 127 -9.37 9.19 -1.51
N SER A 128 -10.39 8.50 -1.01
CA SER A 128 -11.42 7.83 -1.82
C SER A 128 -12.67 8.69 -2.08
N MET A 129 -12.85 9.80 -1.36
CA MET A 129 -14.01 10.68 -1.53
C MET A 129 -13.99 11.38 -2.89
N LYS A 130 -15.17 11.76 -3.40
CA LYS A 130 -15.26 12.73 -4.51
C LYS A 130 -14.80 14.12 -4.02
N SER A 131 -14.49 15.02 -4.94
CA SER A 131 -14.03 16.38 -4.59
C SER A 131 -15.11 17.16 -3.85
N ASP A 132 -16.34 17.18 -4.38
CA ASP A 132 -17.46 17.90 -3.75
C ASP A 132 -17.76 17.37 -2.34
N THR A 133 -17.71 16.04 -2.15
CA THR A 133 -17.90 15.42 -0.82
C THR A 133 -16.79 15.81 0.16
N PHE A 134 -15.58 16.03 -0.33
CA PHE A 134 -14.47 16.46 0.50
C PHE A 134 -14.57 17.92 0.90
N GLU A 135 -15.00 18.78 -0.01
CA GLU A 135 -15.24 20.20 0.28
C GLU A 135 -16.32 20.35 1.35
N THR A 136 -17.39 19.54 1.31
CA THR A 136 -18.39 19.51 2.39
C THR A 136 -17.87 18.90 3.70
N TRP A 137 -16.80 18.11 3.65
CA TRP A 137 -16.21 17.45 4.82
C TRP A 137 -15.19 18.34 5.55
N LEU A 138 -14.52 19.25 4.83
CA LEU A 138 -13.60 20.25 5.38
C LEU A 138 -14.34 21.23 6.31
#